data_AF-G8NZN5-F1
#
_entry.id   AF-G8NZN5-F1
#
_cell.length_a   1.000
_cell.length_b   1.000
_cell.length_c   1.000
_cell.angle_alpha   90.00
_cell.angle_beta   90.00
_cell.angle_gamma   90.00
#
_symmetry.space_group_name_H-M   'P 1'
#
loop_
_entity.id
_entity.type
_entity.pdbx_description
1 polymer ?
#
loop_
_entity_poly.entity_id
_entity_poly.type
_entity_poly.pdbx_seq_one_letter_code
_entity_poly.pdbx_strand_id
1 'polypeptide(L)'
;MLKYSTLVKQLAVSALLCASLQAQVPAYRGTPGNGSEPARSAAVTPTNGSGSGVEVAADSGTDLGAQVNAAILKLPLMPVHTSGERVQHCGVIRIPPGKYSSSTTMIKPNCVTIEGNGAQIVYLGKTMAIAEAGFLSDSYANVTGGINNLWLQGPGNHLGAGFGDTTGLLIGGDPSGVVVPSDYGAYAQSNQNLHIEGFHTGIMLGGFSSLNSQMGGEISNNYQGIWAPNNTVGAGEQFDLYAVVINNNYQTGIVNDIGYEIKQYGGSIDYTGGVPGQPFYAGNKFALSGTNVAYEGHGVHFEQDSGPIINMVGNSSILSLFGGTVYESARPGSSKAFLQVFGLNNTIILEGVDFQAEHPMAELIDWNGTGTAGSLTIHGSAGNYAHATPVVGNTKGISAWDVVEGDTHFGANGVISQSTATGIVQGGLTWTNGSGPPPPGAGVCVTGSLYSNLSSGDSLYGKSLYVCENKKWVAK
;
A
#
# COMPACT_ATOMS: atom_id res chain seq x y z
N MET A 1 6.99 -28.07 -43.42
CA MET A 1 6.99 -26.63 -43.79
C MET A 1 5.57 -26.05 -43.71
N LEU A 2 4.94 -26.11 -42.53
CA LEU A 2 3.64 -25.52 -42.18
C LEU A 2 3.38 -25.89 -40.71
N LYS A 3 3.73 -25.01 -39.75
CA LYS A 3 3.31 -25.04 -38.32
C LYS A 3 3.90 -23.88 -37.48
N TYR A 4 3.99 -22.68 -38.07
CA TYR A 4 4.47 -21.47 -37.38
C TYR A 4 3.41 -20.34 -37.27
N SER A 5 2.14 -20.59 -37.63
CA SER A 5 1.13 -19.51 -37.71
C SER A 5 0.18 -19.42 -36.50
N THR A 6 0.17 -20.39 -35.59
CA THR A 6 -0.76 -20.40 -34.44
C THR A 6 -0.17 -19.80 -33.18
N LEU A 7 1.16 -19.92 -32.95
CA LEU A 7 1.84 -19.35 -31.78
C LEU A 7 1.91 -17.82 -31.82
N VAL A 8 2.02 -17.24 -33.02
CA VAL A 8 2.08 -15.77 -33.22
C VAL A 8 0.73 -15.10 -32.98
N LYS A 9 -0.39 -15.83 -33.13
CA LYS A 9 -1.74 -15.28 -32.90
C LYS A 9 -2.15 -15.26 -31.43
N GLN A 10 -1.65 -16.18 -30.59
CA GLN A 10 -1.93 -16.15 -29.15
C GLN A 10 -1.06 -15.12 -28.39
N LEU A 11 0.20 -14.94 -28.80
CA LEU A 11 1.07 -13.87 -28.27
C LEU A 11 0.58 -12.46 -28.67
N ALA A 12 -0.04 -12.32 -29.85
CA ALA A 12 -0.60 -11.04 -30.28
C ALA A 12 -1.89 -10.63 -29.54
N VAL A 13 -2.68 -11.58 -29.04
CA VAL A 13 -3.94 -11.28 -28.33
C VAL A 13 -3.70 -10.96 -26.84
N SER A 14 -2.74 -11.61 -26.19
CA SER A 14 -2.34 -11.25 -24.81
C SER A 14 -1.57 -9.93 -24.74
N ALA A 15 -0.77 -9.59 -25.76
CA ALA A 15 -0.12 -8.28 -25.87
C ALA A 15 -1.13 -7.14 -26.20
N LEU A 16 -2.22 -7.43 -26.92
CA LEU A 16 -3.25 -6.42 -27.22
C LEU A 16 -4.16 -6.10 -26.02
N LEU A 17 -4.42 -7.07 -25.13
CA LEU A 17 -5.19 -6.82 -23.90
C LEU A 17 -4.39 -6.11 -22.81
N CYS A 18 -3.06 -6.23 -22.79
CA CYS A 18 -2.20 -5.48 -21.87
C CYS A 18 -1.95 -4.04 -22.37
N ALA A 19 -1.84 -3.86 -23.69
CA ALA A 19 -1.66 -2.54 -24.31
C ALA A 19 -2.91 -1.65 -24.29
N SER A 20 -4.13 -2.21 -24.22
CA SER A 20 -5.36 -1.41 -24.19
C SER A 20 -5.68 -0.82 -22.81
N LEU A 21 -5.13 -1.37 -21.72
CA LEU A 21 -5.20 -0.76 -20.37
C LEU A 21 -4.13 0.31 -20.15
N GLN A 22 -2.98 0.25 -20.84
CA GLN A 22 -1.99 1.33 -20.83
C GLN A 22 -2.35 2.51 -21.75
N ALA A 23 -3.26 2.33 -22.71
CA ALA A 23 -3.63 3.38 -23.66
C ALA A 23 -4.62 4.44 -23.12
N GLN A 24 -5.08 4.32 -21.86
CA GLN A 24 -5.90 5.37 -21.20
C GLN A 24 -5.12 6.22 -20.18
N VAL A 25 -3.82 5.97 -20.00
CA VAL A 25 -2.94 6.84 -19.21
C VAL A 25 -1.89 7.40 -20.17
N PRO A 26 -1.91 8.70 -20.51
CA PRO A 26 -0.90 9.26 -21.40
C PRO A 26 0.50 9.05 -20.79
N ALA A 27 1.35 8.33 -21.52
CA ALA A 27 2.74 8.13 -21.18
C ALA A 27 3.44 9.50 -21.07
N TYR A 28 3.82 9.88 -19.85
CA TYR A 28 4.57 11.10 -19.58
C TYR A 28 6.04 10.88 -19.97
N ARG A 29 6.37 11.09 -21.25
CA ARG A 29 7.76 11.28 -21.69
C ARG A 29 8.09 12.78 -21.62
N GLY A 30 8.46 13.24 -20.44
CA GLY A 30 9.00 14.59 -20.25
C GLY A 30 10.49 14.64 -20.58
N THR A 31 10.85 15.21 -21.73
CA THR A 31 12.14 15.91 -21.89
C THR A 31 12.23 17.06 -20.86
N PRO A 32 13.42 17.38 -20.32
CA PRO A 32 13.56 18.35 -19.23
C PRO A 32 13.23 19.76 -19.73
N GLY A 33 12.01 20.19 -19.46
CA GLY A 33 11.54 21.56 -19.61
C GLY A 33 11.29 22.16 -18.24
N ASN A 34 11.77 23.39 -18.03
CA ASN A 34 11.65 24.17 -16.80
C ASN A 34 10.25 24.11 -16.16
N GLY A 35 10.16 23.56 -14.94
CA GLY A 35 9.35 24.08 -13.83
C GLY A 35 7.87 24.38 -14.06
N SER A 36 7.11 23.53 -14.73
CA SER A 36 5.63 23.59 -14.66
C SER A 36 5.08 22.35 -13.99
N GLU A 37 4.37 22.55 -12.87
CA GLU A 37 3.54 21.56 -12.18
C GLU A 37 2.75 20.68 -13.17
N PRO A 38 2.53 19.39 -12.88
CA PRO A 38 1.68 18.54 -13.72
C PRO A 38 0.29 19.16 -13.86
N ALA A 39 -0.28 19.08 -15.07
CA ALA A 39 -1.58 19.64 -15.37
C ALA A 39 -2.65 19.01 -14.46
N ARG A 40 -3.45 19.85 -13.80
CA ARG A 40 -4.60 19.49 -12.96
C ARG A 40 -5.47 18.45 -13.69
N SER A 41 -5.67 17.28 -13.10
CA SER A 41 -6.66 16.33 -13.59
C SER A 41 -8.04 16.98 -13.63
N ALA A 42 -8.74 16.82 -14.75
CA ALA A 42 -10.11 17.27 -14.89
C ALA A 42 -10.98 16.61 -13.81
N ALA A 43 -11.80 17.41 -13.13
CA ALA A 43 -12.76 16.91 -12.16
C ALA A 43 -13.59 15.78 -12.77
N VAL A 44 -13.63 14.63 -12.11
CA VAL A 44 -14.60 13.58 -12.45
C VAL A 44 -15.98 14.18 -12.17
N THR A 45 -16.79 14.35 -13.21
CA THR A 45 -18.18 14.77 -13.08
C THR A 45 -18.89 13.79 -12.12
N PRO A 46 -19.43 14.23 -10.98
CA PRO A 46 -20.13 13.33 -10.08
C PRO A 46 -21.30 12.68 -10.84
N THR A 47 -21.37 11.35 -10.83
CA THR A 47 -22.60 10.66 -11.22
C THR A 47 -23.74 11.21 -10.36
N ASN A 48 -24.74 11.78 -11.02
CA ASN A 48 -25.93 12.42 -10.46
C ASN A 48 -26.52 11.67 -9.25
N GLY A 49 -26.08 12.05 -8.05
CA GLY A 49 -26.85 11.92 -6.83
C GLY A 49 -27.65 13.20 -6.65
N SER A 50 -28.91 13.19 -7.04
CA SER A 50 -29.89 14.28 -6.83
C SER A 50 -30.26 14.45 -5.35
N GLY A 51 -29.27 14.47 -4.45
CA GLY A 51 -29.42 14.78 -3.04
C GLY A 51 -29.23 16.27 -2.81
N SER A 52 -30.08 16.84 -1.96
CA SER A 52 -30.00 18.20 -1.43
C SER A 52 -28.67 18.44 -0.73
N GLY A 53 -27.62 18.79 -1.48
CA GLY A 53 -26.37 19.21 -0.88
C GLY A 53 -26.45 20.67 -0.46
N VAL A 54 -25.70 21.01 0.59
CA VAL A 54 -25.55 22.40 1.05
C VAL A 54 -24.28 22.96 0.43
N GLU A 55 -24.41 24.05 -0.32
CA GLU A 55 -23.26 24.81 -0.80
C GLU A 55 -22.71 25.69 0.32
N VAL A 56 -21.39 25.68 0.47
CA VAL A 56 -20.70 26.60 1.38
C VAL A 56 -20.62 27.97 0.70
N ALA A 57 -21.12 29.01 1.37
CA ALA A 57 -20.97 30.40 0.94
C ALA A 57 -19.52 30.86 1.16
N ALA A 58 -18.63 30.38 0.29
CA ALA A 58 -17.19 30.48 0.45
C ALA A 58 -16.66 31.87 0.03
N ASP A 59 -16.86 32.87 0.88
CA ASP A 59 -16.29 34.19 0.68
C ASP A 59 -14.76 34.14 0.89
N SER A 60 -13.99 34.55 -0.11
CA SER A 60 -12.52 34.59 -0.03
C SER A 60 -12.05 35.42 1.17
N GLY A 61 -11.21 34.84 2.04
CA GLY A 61 -10.63 35.50 3.23
C GLY A 61 -11.36 35.24 4.55
N THR A 62 -12.49 34.53 4.52
CA THR A 62 -13.14 34.01 5.73
C THR A 62 -12.66 32.58 6.04
N ASP A 63 -12.76 32.16 7.31
CA ASP A 63 -12.32 30.81 7.73
C ASP A 63 -13.25 29.74 7.15
N LEU A 64 -12.82 29.07 6.08
CA LEU A 64 -13.62 28.06 5.40
C LEU A 64 -13.98 26.88 6.32
N GLY A 65 -13.11 26.50 7.25
CA GLY A 65 -13.39 25.40 8.17
C GLY A 65 -14.59 25.68 9.07
N ALA A 66 -14.71 26.92 9.55
CA ALA A 66 -15.86 27.36 10.33
C ALA A 66 -17.16 27.34 9.49
N GLN A 67 -17.08 27.72 8.22
CA GLN A 67 -18.24 27.70 7.32
C GLN A 67 -18.69 26.28 6.98
N VAL A 68 -17.76 25.36 6.75
CA VAL A 68 -18.06 23.94 6.52
C VAL A 68 -18.75 23.35 7.74
N ASN A 69 -18.21 23.56 8.95
CA ASN A 69 -18.85 23.10 10.18
C ASN A 69 -20.27 23.67 10.34
N ALA A 70 -20.47 24.96 10.05
CA ALA A 70 -21.79 25.58 10.07
C ALA A 70 -22.73 25.03 8.99
N ALA A 71 -22.20 24.64 7.83
CA ALA A 71 -22.97 24.04 6.74
C ALA A 71 -23.39 22.60 7.06
N ILE A 72 -22.54 21.82 7.74
CA ILE A 72 -22.88 20.47 8.24
C ILE A 72 -24.11 20.54 9.13
N LEU A 73 -24.21 21.52 10.03
CA LEU A 73 -25.38 21.71 10.90
C LEU A 73 -26.67 22.10 10.16
N LYS A 74 -26.59 22.45 8.87
CA LYS A 74 -27.77 22.74 8.02
C LYS A 74 -28.21 21.54 7.20
N LEU A 75 -27.43 20.46 7.17
CA LEU A 75 -27.83 19.23 6.48
C LEU A 75 -29.07 18.61 7.16
N PRO A 76 -29.87 17.82 6.43
CA PRO A 76 -30.97 17.08 7.00
C PRO A 76 -30.53 16.22 8.19
N LEU A 77 -31.39 16.17 9.20
CA LEU A 77 -31.25 15.21 10.29
C LEU A 77 -31.59 13.82 9.78
N MET A 78 -30.74 12.85 10.07
CA MET A 78 -31.15 11.46 10.00
C MET A 78 -32.24 11.19 11.02
N PRO A 79 -33.21 10.31 10.73
CA PRO A 79 -34.13 9.81 11.73
C PRO A 79 -33.36 9.29 12.95
N VAL A 80 -33.90 9.40 14.15
CA VAL A 80 -33.34 8.67 15.30
C VAL A 80 -34.08 7.33 15.37
N HIS A 81 -33.36 6.22 15.27
CA HIS A 81 -33.94 4.87 15.24
C HIS A 81 -34.16 4.31 16.65
N THR A 82 -33.34 4.68 17.62
CA THR A 82 -33.46 4.20 19.01
C THR A 82 -33.36 5.30 20.05
N SER A 83 -34.04 5.12 21.19
CA SER A 83 -33.98 6.10 22.29
C SER A 83 -32.57 6.15 22.88
N GLY A 84 -31.86 7.26 22.69
CA GLY A 84 -30.49 7.47 23.20
C GLY A 84 -29.45 7.74 22.11
N GLU A 85 -29.79 7.51 20.84
CA GLU A 85 -28.95 7.94 19.72
C GLU A 85 -28.83 9.45 19.65
N ARG A 86 -27.64 9.90 19.28
CA ARG A 86 -27.41 11.31 19.03
C ARG A 86 -27.96 11.70 17.66
N VAL A 87 -28.39 12.95 17.57
CA VAL A 87 -28.87 13.53 16.32
C VAL A 87 -27.67 13.77 15.40
N GLN A 88 -27.68 13.12 14.22
CA GLN A 88 -26.61 13.27 13.22
C GLN A 88 -27.14 13.95 11.95
N HIS A 89 -26.35 14.91 11.47
CA HIS A 89 -26.57 15.59 10.20
C HIS A 89 -25.84 14.85 9.09
N CYS A 90 -26.53 14.53 7.98
CA CYS A 90 -25.97 13.72 6.90
C CYS A 90 -26.27 14.30 5.52
N GLY A 91 -25.39 14.03 4.56
CA GLY A 91 -25.52 14.50 3.19
C GLY A 91 -24.22 15.04 2.64
N VAL A 92 -24.33 15.91 1.63
CA VAL A 92 -23.19 16.41 0.87
C VAL A 92 -22.97 17.89 1.13
N ILE A 93 -21.76 18.25 1.53
CA ILE A 93 -21.28 19.64 1.55
C ILE A 93 -20.49 19.88 0.28
N ARG A 94 -20.82 20.95 -0.45
CA ARG A 94 -20.09 21.34 -1.67
C ARG A 94 -19.27 22.60 -1.42
N ILE A 95 -17.96 22.48 -1.62
CA ILE A 95 -17.04 23.62 -1.63
C ILE A 95 -16.84 24.00 -3.11
N PRO A 96 -17.13 25.25 -3.51
CA PRO A 96 -16.90 25.68 -4.88
C PRO A 96 -15.39 25.68 -5.21
N PRO A 97 -15.00 25.47 -6.49
CA PRO A 97 -13.61 25.58 -6.90
C PRO A 97 -13.04 26.94 -6.52
N GLY A 98 -11.84 26.95 -5.92
CA GLY A 98 -11.22 28.18 -5.45
C GLY A 98 -10.04 27.90 -4.54
N LYS A 99 -9.38 28.97 -4.09
CA LYS A 99 -8.34 28.92 -3.06
C LYS A 99 -8.86 29.61 -1.80
N TYR A 100 -8.83 28.89 -0.69
CA TYR A 100 -9.38 29.31 0.59
C TYR A 100 -8.35 29.17 1.70
N SER A 101 -8.55 29.91 2.77
CA SER A 101 -7.84 29.73 4.03
C SER A 101 -8.77 29.08 5.05
N SER A 102 -8.24 28.19 5.87
CA SER A 102 -8.93 27.65 7.03
C SER A 102 -8.02 27.69 8.25
N SER A 103 -8.54 28.06 9.41
CA SER A 103 -7.84 27.89 10.69
C SER A 103 -8.58 26.96 11.65
N THR A 104 -9.85 26.69 11.35
CA THR A 104 -10.72 25.83 12.14
C THR A 104 -10.67 24.40 11.60
N THR A 105 -10.50 23.43 12.50
CA THR A 105 -10.65 22.01 12.16
C THR A 105 -12.07 21.72 11.68
N MET A 106 -12.21 21.12 10.51
CA MET A 106 -13.48 20.62 10.00
C MET A 106 -13.75 19.25 10.63
N ILE A 107 -14.85 19.14 11.39
CA ILE A 107 -15.26 17.85 11.98
C ILE A 107 -16.29 17.26 11.02
N LYS A 108 -15.91 16.20 10.32
CA LYS A 108 -16.73 15.53 9.31
C LYS A 108 -17.32 14.24 9.88
N PRO A 109 -18.64 14.18 10.16
CA PRO A 109 -19.30 12.95 10.59
C PRO A 109 -19.21 11.84 9.53
N ASN A 110 -19.39 10.58 9.95
CA ASN A 110 -19.26 9.40 9.08
C ASN A 110 -20.14 9.46 7.82
N CYS A 111 -21.38 9.94 7.95
CA CYS A 111 -22.36 10.02 6.88
C CYS A 111 -22.30 11.29 6.03
N VAL A 112 -21.29 12.14 6.23
CA VAL A 112 -21.10 13.38 5.47
C VAL A 112 -20.05 13.17 4.40
N THR A 113 -20.37 13.61 3.20
CA THR A 113 -19.42 13.75 2.09
C THR A 113 -19.06 15.22 1.89
N ILE A 114 -17.78 15.53 1.87
CA ILE A 114 -17.28 16.85 1.44
C ILE A 114 -16.83 16.72 -0.01
N GLU A 115 -17.53 17.40 -0.91
CA GLU A 115 -17.15 17.52 -2.32
C GLU A 115 -16.38 18.83 -2.52
N GLY A 116 -15.07 18.71 -2.69
CA GLY A 116 -14.14 19.83 -2.81
C GLY A 116 -14.18 20.51 -4.18
N ASN A 117 -14.62 19.82 -5.24
CA ASN A 117 -14.63 20.33 -6.62
C ASN A 117 -13.28 20.94 -7.08
N GLY A 118 -12.16 20.39 -6.61
CA GLY A 118 -10.80 20.90 -6.86
C GLY A 118 -10.41 22.13 -6.06
N ALA A 119 -11.14 22.47 -4.99
CA ALA A 119 -10.77 23.55 -4.08
C ALA A 119 -9.42 23.27 -3.39
N GLN A 120 -8.62 24.32 -3.24
CA GLN A 120 -7.41 24.32 -2.43
C GLN A 120 -7.69 25.02 -1.11
N ILE A 121 -7.43 24.33 0.00
CA ILE A 121 -7.54 24.85 1.36
C ILE A 121 -6.14 24.97 1.94
N VAL A 122 -5.72 26.21 2.18
CA VAL A 122 -4.50 26.51 2.95
C VAL A 122 -4.87 26.53 4.43
N TYR A 123 -4.42 25.53 5.17
CA TYR A 123 -4.66 25.40 6.59
C TYR A 123 -3.62 26.18 7.40
N LEU A 124 -4.11 27.11 8.21
CA LEU A 124 -3.37 28.04 9.06
C LEU A 124 -3.51 27.68 10.55
N GLY A 125 -4.27 26.64 10.88
CA GLY A 125 -4.43 26.15 12.24
C GLY A 125 -3.19 25.39 12.73
N LYS A 126 -3.26 24.90 13.96
CA LYS A 126 -2.12 24.26 14.65
C LYS A 126 -2.31 22.77 14.93
N THR A 127 -3.47 22.23 14.57
CA THR A 127 -3.85 20.84 14.87
C THR A 127 -4.15 20.15 13.54
N MET A 128 -5.39 19.75 13.28
CA MET A 128 -5.78 19.05 12.06
C MET A 128 -6.68 19.88 11.16
N ALA A 129 -6.50 19.76 9.85
CA ALA A 129 -7.38 20.45 8.89
C ALA A 129 -8.77 19.81 8.85
N ILE A 130 -8.81 18.47 8.73
CA ILE A 130 -10.05 17.69 8.74
C ILE A 130 -9.91 16.52 9.72
N ALA A 131 -10.95 16.27 10.50
CA ALA A 131 -11.14 15.05 11.27
C ALA A 131 -12.39 14.31 10.76
N GLU A 132 -12.22 13.12 10.21
CA GLU A 132 -13.32 12.19 9.97
C GLU A 132 -13.66 11.55 11.31
N ALA A 133 -14.72 12.04 11.94
CA ALA A 133 -14.98 11.76 13.33
C ALA A 133 -16.50 11.77 13.57
N GLY A 134 -17.05 10.62 13.93
CA GLY A 134 -18.46 10.43 14.26
C GLY A 134 -18.65 9.57 15.51
N PHE A 135 -19.86 9.60 16.07
CA PHE A 135 -20.23 8.76 17.20
C PHE A 135 -20.40 7.30 16.77
N LEU A 136 -19.76 6.38 17.50
CA LEU A 136 -19.79 4.94 17.22
C LEU A 136 -20.98 4.21 17.85
N SER A 137 -21.60 4.80 18.86
CA SER A 137 -22.74 4.21 19.58
C SER A 137 -24.05 4.28 18.81
N ASP A 138 -24.07 4.98 17.68
CA ASP A 138 -25.28 5.22 16.93
C ASP A 138 -25.47 4.12 15.87
N SER A 139 -26.72 3.81 15.52
CA SER A 139 -27.06 2.89 14.39
C SER A 139 -26.40 3.28 13.06
N TYR A 140 -25.77 4.45 13.01
CA TYR A 140 -25.13 5.07 11.86
C TYR A 140 -23.61 5.01 11.86
N ALA A 141 -22.99 4.31 12.82
CA ALA A 141 -21.56 4.09 12.82
C ALA A 141 -21.07 3.60 11.44
N ASN A 142 -21.87 2.75 10.77
CA ASN A 142 -21.55 2.13 9.48
C ASN A 142 -22.00 2.92 8.24
N VAL A 143 -22.46 4.16 8.38
CA VAL A 143 -22.89 4.96 7.21
C VAL A 143 -21.68 5.56 6.52
N THR A 144 -21.57 5.30 5.21
CA THR A 144 -20.47 5.76 4.36
C THR A 144 -20.55 7.25 4.08
N GLY A 145 -19.39 7.90 4.14
CA GLY A 145 -19.14 9.27 3.70
C GLY A 145 -17.69 9.39 3.28
N GLY A 146 -17.17 10.62 3.19
CA GLY A 146 -15.78 10.83 2.83
C GLY A 146 -15.50 12.19 2.21
N ILE A 147 -14.40 12.31 1.49
CA ILE A 147 -13.92 13.57 0.94
C ILE A 147 -13.47 13.34 -0.50
N ASN A 148 -13.94 14.18 -1.41
CA ASN A 148 -13.65 14.07 -2.83
C ASN A 148 -13.01 15.34 -3.38
N ASN A 149 -12.03 15.18 -4.27
CA ASN A 149 -11.49 16.25 -5.12
C ASN A 149 -11.09 17.50 -4.32
N LEU A 150 -10.24 17.33 -3.30
CA LEU A 150 -9.85 18.40 -2.40
C LEU A 150 -8.33 18.45 -2.24
N TRP A 151 -7.77 19.65 -2.27
CA TRP A 151 -6.37 19.89 -1.96
C TRP A 151 -6.24 20.55 -0.60
N LEU A 152 -5.62 19.85 0.35
CA LEU A 152 -5.22 20.35 1.66
C LEU A 152 -3.74 20.72 1.63
N GLN A 153 -3.45 21.97 1.94
CA GLN A 153 -2.10 22.48 2.09
C GLN A 153 -1.89 22.95 3.53
N GLY A 154 -0.96 22.33 4.24
CA GLY A 154 -0.57 22.70 5.59
C GLY A 154 0.31 23.96 5.62
N PRO A 155 0.72 24.39 6.83
CA PRO A 155 1.46 25.64 7.03
C PRO A 155 2.89 25.64 6.46
N GLY A 156 3.37 24.52 5.90
CA GLY A 156 4.58 24.47 5.07
C GLY A 156 5.92 24.53 5.82
N ASN A 157 5.93 24.49 7.15
CA ASN A 157 7.15 24.67 7.96
C ASN A 157 7.49 23.45 8.83
N HIS A 158 7.46 22.25 8.24
CA HIS A 158 7.75 20.97 8.90
C HIS A 158 9.22 20.81 9.36
N LEU A 159 10.13 21.69 8.94
CA LEU A 159 11.52 21.74 9.43
C LEU A 159 11.74 22.76 10.58
N GLY A 160 10.73 23.55 10.94
CA GLY A 160 10.82 24.55 12.01
C GLY A 160 10.38 23.99 13.37
N ALA A 161 11.15 24.28 14.42
CA ALA A 161 10.73 24.01 15.80
C ALA A 161 9.41 24.77 16.11
N GLY A 162 8.35 24.06 16.52
CA GLY A 162 7.08 24.66 16.97
C GLY A 162 5.82 24.30 16.18
N PHE A 163 5.91 23.45 15.15
CA PHE A 163 4.75 22.96 14.35
C PHE A 163 4.55 21.44 14.46
N GLY A 164 4.98 20.84 15.57
CA GLY A 164 5.25 19.40 15.71
C GLY A 164 4.09 18.43 15.53
N ASP A 165 2.83 18.88 15.38
CA ASP A 165 1.67 17.98 15.48
C ASP A 165 0.54 18.32 14.48
N THR A 166 0.84 18.99 13.35
CA THR A 166 -0.23 19.29 12.37
C THR A 166 -0.58 18.08 11.52
N THR A 167 -1.88 17.81 11.37
CA THR A 167 -2.38 16.68 10.56
C THR A 167 -3.24 17.18 9.41
N GLY A 168 -3.04 16.68 8.20
CA GLY A 168 -3.93 16.98 7.08
C GLY A 168 -5.32 16.38 7.31
N LEU A 169 -5.35 15.06 7.42
CA LEU A 169 -6.55 14.27 7.67
C LEU A 169 -6.35 13.34 8.86
N LEU A 170 -7.14 13.52 9.92
CA LEU A 170 -7.31 12.52 10.97
C LEU A 170 -8.50 11.63 10.61
N ILE A 171 -8.32 10.31 10.62
CA ILE A 171 -9.41 9.34 10.41
C ILE A 171 -9.67 8.62 11.73
N GLY A 172 -10.79 8.91 12.38
CA GLY A 172 -11.19 8.33 13.66
C GLY A 172 -10.96 9.26 14.86
N GLY A 173 -10.89 8.66 16.04
CA GLY A 173 -10.73 9.33 17.32
C GLY A 173 -9.34 9.90 17.50
N ASP A 174 -9.28 11.08 18.09
CA ASP A 174 -8.03 11.81 18.26
C ASP A 174 -7.27 11.32 19.50
N PRO A 175 -6.10 10.66 19.36
CA PRO A 175 -5.30 10.20 20.50
C PRO A 175 -4.81 11.35 21.39
N SER A 176 -4.73 12.57 20.85
CA SER A 176 -4.31 13.77 21.59
C SER A 176 -5.46 14.44 22.36
N GLY A 177 -6.72 14.04 22.09
CA GLY A 177 -7.92 14.58 22.73
C GLY A 177 -8.25 16.03 22.36
N VAL A 178 -7.70 16.56 21.26
CA VAL A 178 -8.02 17.89 20.74
C VAL A 178 -9.41 17.91 20.10
N VAL A 179 -9.78 16.85 19.38
CA VAL A 179 -11.17 16.66 18.89
C VAL A 179 -12.02 16.06 20.00
N VAL A 180 -13.15 16.70 20.29
CA VAL A 180 -14.08 16.28 21.33
C VAL A 180 -15.42 15.86 20.71
N PRO A 181 -15.99 14.71 21.12
CA PRO A 181 -15.40 13.72 22.03
C PRO A 181 -14.19 12.95 21.46
N SER A 182 -13.27 12.56 22.33
CA SER A 182 -12.03 11.84 21.95
C SER A 182 -12.29 10.38 21.53
N ASP A 183 -13.48 9.86 21.85
CA ASP A 183 -13.96 8.51 21.48
C ASP A 183 -14.76 8.49 20.18
N TYR A 184 -14.64 9.54 19.35
CA TYR A 184 -15.09 9.45 17.97
C TYR A 184 -14.41 8.29 17.24
N GLY A 185 -15.07 7.80 16.21
CA GLY A 185 -14.49 6.84 15.27
C GLY A 185 -14.89 7.13 13.84
N ALA A 186 -14.27 6.41 12.93
CA ALA A 186 -14.46 6.55 11.49
C ALA A 186 -14.54 5.17 10.87
N TYR A 187 -15.70 4.82 10.35
CA TYR A 187 -15.96 3.51 9.79
C TYR A 187 -16.41 3.65 8.34
N ALA A 188 -15.89 2.81 7.45
CA ALA A 188 -16.28 2.76 6.05
C ALA A 188 -16.21 4.13 5.34
N GLN A 189 -15.19 4.94 5.65
CA GLN A 189 -14.95 6.21 4.96
C GLN A 189 -14.26 5.97 3.62
N SER A 190 -14.65 6.75 2.61
CA SER A 190 -14.14 6.60 1.25
C SER A 190 -13.72 7.94 0.69
N ASN A 191 -12.41 8.14 0.60
CA ASN A 191 -11.78 9.38 0.19
C ASN A 191 -11.25 9.24 -1.23
N GLN A 192 -11.51 10.22 -2.09
CA GLN A 192 -11.16 10.15 -3.50
C GLN A 192 -10.43 11.40 -3.97
N ASN A 193 -9.30 11.21 -4.65
CA ASN A 193 -8.55 12.28 -5.30
C ASN A 193 -8.21 13.43 -4.33
N LEU A 194 -7.68 13.08 -3.16
CA LEU A 194 -7.20 14.04 -2.18
C LEU A 194 -5.72 14.35 -2.44
N HIS A 195 -5.39 15.64 -2.46
CA HIS A 195 -4.00 16.10 -2.38
C HIS A 195 -3.73 16.61 -0.98
N ILE A 196 -2.76 16.06 -0.28
CA ILE A 196 -2.43 16.45 1.11
C ILE A 196 -0.94 16.73 1.20
N GLU A 197 -0.59 17.99 1.51
CA GLU A 197 0.81 18.40 1.61
C GLU A 197 1.10 19.41 2.70
N GLY A 198 2.37 19.53 3.09
CA GLY A 198 2.85 20.60 3.97
C GLY A 198 2.44 20.47 5.45
N PHE A 199 1.97 19.30 5.87
CA PHE A 199 1.64 18.96 7.27
C PHE A 199 2.81 18.26 7.97
N HIS A 200 2.74 18.14 9.30
CA HIS A 200 3.60 17.20 10.01
C HIS A 200 3.21 15.76 9.60
N THR A 201 1.94 15.41 9.71
CA THR A 201 1.42 14.13 9.23
C THR A 201 0.38 14.39 8.13
N GLY A 202 0.54 13.79 6.96
CA GLY A 202 -0.46 13.90 5.89
C GLY A 202 -1.79 13.27 6.33
N ILE A 203 -1.79 11.95 6.55
CA ILE A 203 -2.92 11.19 7.10
C ILE A 203 -2.53 10.52 8.41
N MET A 204 -3.32 10.72 9.46
CA MET A 204 -3.18 10.01 10.73
C MET A 204 -4.36 9.07 10.93
N LEU A 205 -4.09 7.80 11.25
CA LEU A 205 -5.11 6.85 11.69
C LEU A 205 -5.31 7.01 13.21
N GLY A 206 -6.53 7.36 13.59
CA GLY A 206 -6.94 7.58 14.97
C GLY A 206 -7.71 6.40 15.55
N GLY A 207 -8.19 6.57 16.79
CA GLY A 207 -8.97 5.57 17.53
C GLY A 207 -10.19 5.13 16.75
N PHE A 208 -10.56 3.85 16.85
CA PHE A 208 -11.82 3.37 16.28
C PHE A 208 -12.00 3.67 14.77
N SER A 209 -10.89 3.64 14.02
CA SER A 209 -10.91 3.82 12.57
C SER A 209 -10.87 2.46 11.86
N SER A 210 -11.87 2.07 11.08
CA SER A 210 -11.82 0.81 10.32
C SER A 210 -12.56 0.85 8.98
N LEU A 211 -12.17 -0.06 8.08
CA LEU A 211 -12.70 -0.23 6.73
C LEU A 211 -12.63 1.04 5.87
N ASN A 212 -11.58 1.84 6.07
CA ASN A 212 -11.44 3.13 5.39
C ASN A 212 -10.63 2.97 4.10
N SER A 213 -10.92 3.81 3.11
CA SER A 213 -10.27 3.76 1.80
C SER A 213 -9.85 5.13 1.29
N GLN A 214 -8.71 5.18 0.60
CA GLN A 214 -8.21 6.33 -0.15
C GLN A 214 -7.99 5.89 -1.61
N MET A 215 -8.64 6.57 -2.55
CA MET A 215 -8.61 6.25 -3.98
C MET A 215 -8.01 7.41 -4.77
N GLY A 216 -6.83 7.19 -5.33
CA GLY A 216 -6.05 8.20 -6.04
C GLY A 216 -5.66 9.38 -5.16
N GLY A 217 -5.12 10.39 -5.80
CA GLY A 217 -4.58 11.57 -5.12
C GLY A 217 -3.11 11.39 -4.73
N GLU A 218 -2.63 12.36 -3.96
CA GLU A 218 -1.21 12.52 -3.64
C GLU A 218 -1.06 12.92 -2.16
N ILE A 219 -0.16 12.25 -1.44
CA ILE A 219 0.20 12.57 -0.06
C ILE A 219 1.69 12.90 -0.06
N SER A 220 2.00 14.19 -0.13
CA SER A 220 3.35 14.63 -0.45
C SER A 220 3.86 15.77 0.39
N ASN A 221 5.19 15.91 0.49
CA ASN A 221 5.80 17.05 1.18
C ASN A 221 5.30 17.25 2.62
N ASN A 222 4.93 16.16 3.31
CA ASN A 222 4.63 16.16 4.74
C ASN A 222 5.84 15.65 5.51
N TYR A 223 5.95 15.89 6.82
CA TYR A 223 7.03 15.26 7.60
C TYR A 223 6.91 13.73 7.54
N GLN A 224 5.72 13.20 7.76
CA GLN A 224 5.35 11.81 7.46
C GLN A 224 4.14 11.80 6.53
N GLY A 225 4.11 10.91 5.55
CA GLY A 225 2.96 10.79 4.66
C GLY A 225 1.73 10.26 5.39
N ILE A 226 1.81 9.00 5.84
CA ILE A 226 0.76 8.33 6.61
C ILE A 226 1.35 7.82 7.92
N TRP A 227 0.63 7.99 9.03
CA TRP A 227 1.03 7.46 10.33
C TRP A 227 -0.12 6.74 11.05
N ALA A 228 0.16 5.51 11.49
CA ALA A 228 -0.69 4.72 12.38
C ALA A 228 0.02 4.52 13.74
N PRO A 229 -0.28 5.35 14.76
CA PRO A 229 0.44 5.36 16.03
C PRO A 229 0.07 4.19 16.95
N ASN A 230 1.04 3.72 17.75
CA ASN A 230 0.97 2.54 18.63
C ASN A 230 0.01 2.63 19.83
N ASN A 231 -0.59 3.78 20.11
CA ASN A 231 -1.47 4.04 21.25
C ASN A 231 -2.95 4.16 20.87
N THR A 232 -3.29 3.66 19.68
CA THR A 232 -4.63 3.79 19.12
C THR A 232 -5.46 2.55 19.47
N VAL A 233 -6.67 2.72 19.99
CA VAL A 233 -7.54 1.60 20.36
C VAL A 233 -8.58 1.35 19.28
N GLY A 234 -8.80 0.08 18.92
CA GLY A 234 -9.90 -0.34 18.06
C GLY A 234 -9.80 0.14 16.61
N ALA A 235 -8.58 0.40 16.12
CA ALA A 235 -8.36 0.99 14.80
C ALA A 235 -7.77 -0.01 13.79
N GLY A 236 -7.57 0.49 12.57
CA GLY A 236 -6.77 -0.06 11.49
C GLY A 236 -7.17 -1.44 10.93
N GLU A 237 -8.34 -1.96 11.28
CA GLU A 237 -8.95 -3.02 10.48
C GLU A 237 -9.18 -2.48 9.07
N GLN A 238 -8.39 -2.96 8.10
CA GLN A 238 -8.45 -2.66 6.68
C GLN A 238 -8.43 -1.15 6.33
N PHE A 239 -7.23 -0.60 6.14
CA PHE A 239 -7.04 0.69 5.49
C PHE A 239 -6.48 0.51 4.07
N ASP A 240 -7.33 0.74 3.07
CA ASP A 240 -7.00 0.45 1.67
C ASP A 240 -6.61 1.71 0.88
N LEU A 241 -5.50 1.64 0.17
CA LEU A 241 -4.98 2.67 -0.73
C LEU A 241 -5.07 2.17 -2.17
N TYR A 242 -5.78 2.86 -3.06
CA TYR A 242 -5.91 2.49 -4.46
C TYR A 242 -5.26 3.55 -5.34
N ALA A 243 -4.17 3.22 -6.03
CA ALA A 243 -3.44 4.11 -6.93
C ALA A 243 -3.06 5.47 -6.29
N VAL A 244 -2.75 5.48 -4.99
CA VAL A 244 -2.31 6.66 -4.24
C VAL A 244 -0.81 6.86 -4.44
N VAL A 245 -0.39 8.10 -4.68
CA VAL A 245 1.03 8.46 -4.71
C VAL A 245 1.42 9.06 -3.37
N ILE A 246 2.41 8.50 -2.72
CA ILE A 246 2.99 9.02 -1.48
C ILE A 246 4.43 9.40 -1.80
N ASN A 247 4.78 10.68 -1.80
CA ASN A 247 6.13 11.05 -2.22
C ASN A 247 6.71 12.27 -1.50
N ASN A 248 8.03 12.43 -1.54
CA ASN A 248 8.72 13.60 -0.98
C ASN A 248 8.39 13.90 0.50
N ASN A 249 7.96 12.90 1.27
CA ASN A 249 7.74 13.09 2.70
C ASN A 249 9.10 13.11 3.41
N TYR A 250 9.30 13.99 4.39
CA TYR A 250 10.65 14.30 4.89
C TYR A 250 11.28 13.22 5.77
N GLN A 251 10.46 12.44 6.47
CA GLN A 251 10.92 11.46 7.46
C GLN A 251 10.59 10.04 7.04
N THR A 252 9.34 9.76 6.69
CA THR A 252 8.88 8.43 6.27
C THR A 252 7.66 8.56 5.36
N GLY A 253 7.51 7.71 4.35
CA GLY A 253 6.29 7.64 3.54
C GLY A 253 5.12 7.13 4.38
N ILE A 254 5.21 5.91 4.88
CA ILE A 254 4.25 5.29 5.81
C ILE A 254 4.95 4.85 7.09
N VAL A 255 4.41 5.25 8.25
CA VAL A 255 4.81 4.76 9.57
C VAL A 255 3.66 3.91 10.15
N ASN A 256 3.87 2.61 10.33
CA ASN A 256 2.89 1.70 10.94
C ASN A 256 3.44 1.13 12.26
N ASP A 257 3.03 1.73 13.37
CA ASP A 257 3.52 1.36 14.70
C ASP A 257 2.56 0.45 15.46
N ILE A 258 1.37 0.22 14.92
CA ILE A 258 0.28 -0.44 15.63
C ILE A 258 0.00 -1.89 15.20
N GLY A 259 0.45 -2.31 14.03
CA GLY A 259 0.25 -3.68 13.54
C GLY A 259 -1.06 -3.88 12.83
N TYR A 260 -1.65 -2.79 12.37
CA TYR A 260 -2.91 -2.80 11.66
C TYR A 260 -2.71 -2.78 10.16
N GLU A 261 -3.66 -3.38 9.45
CA GLU A 261 -3.51 -3.78 8.05
C GLU A 261 -3.69 -2.58 7.12
N ILE A 262 -2.57 -2.12 6.55
CA ILE A 262 -2.56 -1.15 5.44
C ILE A 262 -2.37 -1.93 4.15
N LYS A 263 -3.33 -1.82 3.22
CA LYS A 263 -3.23 -2.42 1.89
C LYS A 263 -3.04 -1.34 0.85
N GLN A 264 -2.19 -1.59 -0.13
CA GLN A 264 -2.00 -0.68 -1.24
C GLN A 264 -2.06 -1.42 -2.58
N TYR A 265 -2.94 -0.95 -3.47
CA TYR A 265 -3.19 -1.49 -4.79
C TYR A 265 -2.70 -0.49 -5.84
N GLY A 266 -1.49 -0.70 -6.35
CA GLY A 266 -0.79 0.22 -7.23
C GLY A 266 -0.34 1.51 -6.54
N GLY A 267 -0.06 2.54 -7.33
CA GLY A 267 0.50 3.79 -6.82
C GLY A 267 1.97 3.64 -6.43
N SER A 268 2.48 4.58 -5.63
CA SER A 268 3.90 4.57 -5.27
C SER A 268 4.22 5.19 -3.91
N ILE A 269 5.40 4.86 -3.38
CA ILE A 269 5.99 5.45 -2.18
C ILE A 269 7.43 5.89 -2.46
N ASP A 270 7.60 7.14 -2.89
CA ASP A 270 8.81 7.59 -3.60
C ASP A 270 9.51 8.78 -2.95
N TYR A 271 10.83 8.83 -3.06
CA TYR A 271 11.67 9.96 -2.70
C TYR A 271 11.44 10.51 -1.28
N THR A 272 11.16 9.62 -0.32
CA THR A 272 11.02 9.97 1.08
C THR A 272 12.40 10.32 1.65
N GLY A 273 12.49 11.42 2.40
CA GLY A 273 13.77 11.97 2.87
C GLY A 273 14.30 13.12 2.02
N GLY A 274 13.55 13.55 0.99
CA GLY A 274 13.87 14.75 0.23
C GLY A 274 13.98 15.97 1.15
N VAL A 275 14.84 16.93 0.81
CA VAL A 275 14.98 18.20 1.56
C VAL A 275 14.10 19.27 0.89
N PRO A 276 13.44 20.17 1.63
CA PRO A 276 12.58 21.19 1.03
C PRO A 276 13.36 22.02 0.02
N GLY A 277 12.82 22.15 -1.19
CA GLY A 277 13.44 22.93 -2.26
C GLY A 277 14.62 22.25 -2.95
N GLN A 278 14.98 21.01 -2.60
CA GLN A 278 15.75 20.16 -3.50
C GLN A 278 14.82 19.65 -4.61
N PRO A 279 15.33 19.46 -5.83
CA PRO A 279 14.58 18.71 -6.82
C PRO A 279 14.16 17.37 -6.22
N PHE A 280 13.00 16.87 -6.68
CA PHE A 280 12.62 15.45 -6.67
C PHE A 280 13.91 14.60 -6.88
N TYR A 281 13.99 13.37 -6.39
CA TYR A 281 15.19 12.50 -6.55
C TYR A 281 16.32 12.71 -5.51
N ALA A 282 16.03 12.77 -4.21
CA ALA A 282 17.07 12.64 -3.17
C ALA A 282 16.53 11.99 -1.88
N GLY A 283 15.55 11.10 -2.02
CA GLY A 283 14.92 10.45 -0.88
C GLY A 283 15.90 9.50 -0.18
N ASN A 284 16.38 9.88 1.01
CA ASN A 284 17.33 9.07 1.79
C ASN A 284 16.72 8.45 3.06
N LYS A 285 15.40 8.35 3.11
CA LYS A 285 14.65 7.79 4.22
C LYS A 285 13.76 6.65 3.76
N PHE A 286 13.18 5.95 4.73
CA PHE A 286 12.37 4.77 4.48
C PHE A 286 11.04 5.16 3.83
N ALA A 287 10.70 4.50 2.73
CA ALA A 287 9.36 4.54 2.17
C ALA A 287 8.33 3.98 3.18
N LEU A 288 8.68 2.87 3.84
CA LEU A 288 7.85 2.20 4.83
C LEU A 288 8.68 1.89 6.08
N SER A 289 8.16 2.24 7.26
CA SER A 289 8.76 1.84 8.54
C SER A 289 7.73 1.70 9.66
N GLY A 290 8.18 1.25 10.82
CA GLY A 290 7.38 1.24 12.05
C GLY A 290 7.75 0.13 13.03
N THR A 291 7.22 0.23 14.24
CA THR A 291 7.43 -0.75 15.32
C THR A 291 6.47 -1.94 15.29
N ASN A 292 5.50 -1.94 14.38
CA ASN A 292 4.61 -3.08 14.15
C ASN A 292 4.04 -2.96 12.73
N VAL A 293 4.89 -3.18 11.73
CA VAL A 293 4.48 -3.01 10.33
C VAL A 293 3.52 -4.14 9.96
N ALA A 294 2.31 -3.82 9.51
CA ALA A 294 1.40 -4.74 8.84
C ALA A 294 0.99 -4.10 7.51
N TYR A 295 1.70 -4.45 6.44
CA TYR A 295 1.55 -3.84 5.13
C TYR A 295 1.45 -4.89 4.02
N GLU A 296 0.48 -4.70 3.12
CA GLU A 296 0.29 -5.52 1.95
C GLU A 296 0.24 -4.65 0.68
N GLY A 297 1.19 -4.85 -0.24
CA GLY A 297 1.27 -4.11 -1.50
C GLY A 297 1.00 -5.00 -2.70
N HIS A 298 0.16 -4.54 -3.63
CA HIS A 298 -0.14 -5.19 -4.92
C HIS A 298 0.24 -4.28 -6.07
N GLY A 299 1.34 -4.58 -6.78
CA GLY A 299 1.81 -3.79 -7.92
C GLY A 299 2.29 -2.39 -7.54
N VAL A 300 2.83 -2.21 -6.34
CA VAL A 300 3.29 -0.91 -5.81
C VAL A 300 4.71 -0.61 -6.29
N HIS A 301 4.98 0.67 -6.60
CA HIS A 301 6.33 1.16 -6.88
C HIS A 301 6.92 1.82 -5.63
N PHE A 302 8.15 1.47 -5.26
CA PHE A 302 8.93 2.15 -4.23
C PHE A 302 10.22 2.64 -4.86
N GLU A 303 10.53 3.93 -4.72
CA GLU A 303 11.78 4.47 -5.24
C GLU A 303 12.49 5.38 -4.24
N GLN A 304 13.74 5.06 -3.87
CA GLN A 304 14.55 5.89 -2.98
C GLN A 304 15.98 6.01 -3.48
N ASP A 305 16.60 7.15 -3.19
CA ASP A 305 18.01 7.47 -3.49
C ASP A 305 18.99 6.89 -2.45
N SER A 306 18.49 6.14 -1.47
CA SER A 306 19.35 5.32 -0.63
C SER A 306 18.55 4.19 -0.01
N GLY A 307 19.09 2.97 -0.11
CA GLY A 307 18.65 1.85 0.73
C GLY A 307 19.05 2.00 2.22
N PRO A 308 18.32 1.35 3.14
CA PRO A 308 17.16 0.51 2.86
C PRO A 308 15.91 1.35 2.56
N ILE A 309 15.05 0.81 1.72
CA ILE A 309 13.79 1.42 1.30
C ILE A 309 12.69 1.10 2.31
N ILE A 310 12.70 -0.11 2.85
CA ILE A 310 11.73 -0.59 3.84
C ILE A 310 12.48 -1.01 5.10
N ASN A 311 12.02 -0.53 6.27
CA ASN A 311 12.64 -0.81 7.55
C ASN A 311 11.61 -1.27 8.59
N MET A 312 11.59 -2.56 8.91
CA MET A 312 10.70 -3.18 9.90
C MET A 312 11.45 -3.29 11.23
N VAL A 313 10.99 -2.61 12.29
CA VAL A 313 11.69 -2.60 13.60
C VAL A 313 10.95 -3.42 14.68
N GLY A 314 9.76 -3.89 14.36
CA GLY A 314 8.79 -4.46 15.29
C GLY A 314 8.91 -5.93 15.60
N ASN A 315 8.01 -6.37 16.50
CA ASN A 315 7.74 -7.78 16.73
C ASN A 315 6.49 -8.18 15.94
N SER A 316 6.53 -9.35 15.31
CA SER A 316 5.42 -9.93 14.54
C SER A 316 4.92 -9.00 13.43
N SER A 317 5.82 -8.18 12.87
CA SER A 317 5.51 -7.37 11.70
C SER A 317 5.37 -8.26 10.47
N ILE A 318 4.45 -7.89 9.59
CA ILE A 318 4.11 -8.59 8.35
C ILE A 318 4.28 -7.62 7.19
N LEU A 319 5.08 -8.02 6.22
CA LEU A 319 5.22 -7.36 4.93
C LEU A 319 4.88 -8.35 3.82
N SER A 320 3.88 -8.03 3.01
CA SER A 320 3.51 -8.82 1.83
C SER A 320 3.56 -7.94 0.60
N LEU A 321 4.35 -8.31 -0.42
CA LEU A 321 4.44 -7.59 -1.69
C LEU A 321 4.16 -8.55 -2.84
N PHE A 322 3.17 -8.23 -3.66
CA PHE A 322 2.71 -8.99 -4.80
C PHE A 322 2.87 -8.15 -6.08
N GLY A 323 3.89 -8.43 -6.87
CA GLY A 323 4.26 -7.62 -8.03
C GLY A 323 4.87 -6.27 -7.67
N GLY A 324 4.99 -5.40 -8.66
CA GLY A 324 5.50 -4.04 -8.48
C GLY A 324 7.02 -3.94 -8.53
N THR A 325 7.55 -2.80 -8.10
CA THR A 325 8.98 -2.49 -8.20
C THR A 325 9.51 -1.88 -6.91
N VAL A 326 10.69 -2.34 -6.48
CA VAL A 326 11.47 -1.73 -5.40
C VAL A 326 12.79 -1.27 -6.00
N TYR A 327 12.94 0.05 -6.12
CA TYR A 327 14.00 0.69 -6.90
C TYR A 327 14.89 1.60 -6.05
N GLU A 328 16.18 1.31 -6.06
CA GLU A 328 17.21 2.19 -5.51
C GLU A 328 17.79 3.04 -6.66
N SER A 329 17.54 4.35 -6.64
CA SER A 329 17.83 5.28 -7.74
C SER A 329 19.20 5.96 -7.65
N ALA A 330 20.07 5.61 -6.70
CA ALA A 330 21.36 6.29 -6.53
C ALA A 330 22.42 5.82 -7.54
N ARG A 331 23.11 6.78 -8.17
CA ARG A 331 24.14 6.48 -9.21
C ARG A 331 25.54 6.23 -8.66
N PRO A 332 25.92 6.78 -7.51
CA PRO A 332 26.92 6.14 -6.67
C PRO A 332 26.34 5.88 -5.28
N GLY A 333 26.21 4.60 -4.92
CA GLY A 333 25.75 4.21 -3.60
C GLY A 333 26.55 3.04 -3.04
N SER A 334 26.48 2.89 -1.71
CA SER A 334 26.98 1.70 -0.99
C SER A 334 25.85 1.07 -0.19
N SER A 335 24.60 1.23 -0.63
CA SER A 335 23.45 0.75 0.11
C SER A 335 23.53 -0.76 0.27
N LYS A 336 23.38 -1.18 1.52
CA LYS A 336 23.61 -2.56 1.93
C LYS A 336 22.46 -3.46 1.45
N ALA A 337 21.22 -3.04 1.69
CA ALA A 337 20.02 -3.82 1.43
C ALA A 337 18.85 -2.95 0.93
N PHE A 338 17.88 -3.57 0.26
CA PHE A 338 16.58 -2.94 -0.01
C PHE A 338 15.69 -2.95 1.22
N LEU A 339 15.69 -4.06 1.97
CA LEU A 339 14.87 -4.26 3.15
C LEU A 339 15.77 -4.46 4.39
N GLN A 340 15.39 -3.83 5.50
CA GLN A 340 15.96 -4.08 6.82
C GLN A 340 14.89 -4.61 7.77
N VAL A 341 15.25 -5.63 8.54
CA VAL A 341 14.35 -6.31 9.48
C VAL A 341 15.02 -6.40 10.85
N PHE A 342 14.35 -5.90 11.89
CA PHE A 342 14.73 -6.01 13.29
C PHE A 342 13.52 -6.50 14.11
N GLY A 343 13.74 -6.83 15.38
CA GLY A 343 12.70 -7.33 16.29
C GLY A 343 12.38 -8.83 16.10
N LEU A 344 11.27 -9.30 16.67
CA LEU A 344 10.97 -10.74 16.82
C LEU A 344 9.93 -11.26 15.84
N ASN A 345 10.17 -12.46 15.29
CA ASN A 345 9.16 -13.27 14.58
C ASN A 345 8.42 -12.54 13.45
N ASN A 346 9.15 -11.76 12.64
CA ASN A 346 8.59 -11.06 11.49
C ASN A 346 8.30 -12.02 10.33
N THR A 347 7.36 -11.62 9.47
CA THR A 347 6.97 -12.35 8.26
C THR A 347 7.17 -11.46 7.05
N ILE A 348 7.86 -11.98 6.04
CA ILE A 348 8.01 -11.34 4.74
C ILE A 348 7.54 -12.29 3.64
N ILE A 349 6.68 -11.81 2.74
CA ILE A 349 6.19 -12.50 1.55
C ILE A 349 6.48 -11.60 0.35
N LEU A 350 7.30 -12.07 -0.59
CA LEU A 350 7.63 -11.38 -1.84
C LEU A 350 7.28 -12.29 -3.01
N GLU A 351 6.29 -11.89 -3.81
CA GLU A 351 5.84 -12.66 -4.98
C GLU A 351 5.86 -11.78 -6.22
N GLY A 352 6.70 -12.09 -7.21
CA GLY A 352 6.73 -11.35 -8.48
C GLY A 352 7.26 -9.92 -8.39
N VAL A 353 7.96 -9.56 -7.31
CA VAL A 353 8.51 -8.20 -7.10
C VAL A 353 9.77 -8.00 -7.95
N ASP A 354 9.86 -6.86 -8.63
CA ASP A 354 11.04 -6.47 -9.40
C ASP A 354 11.95 -5.55 -8.56
N PHE A 355 13.19 -5.94 -8.36
CA PHE A 355 14.17 -5.19 -7.60
C PHE A 355 15.20 -4.57 -8.53
N GLN A 356 15.34 -3.24 -8.50
CA GLN A 356 16.25 -2.50 -9.37
C GLN A 356 17.19 -1.64 -8.55
N ALA A 357 18.43 -1.49 -9.00
CA ALA A 357 19.34 -0.50 -8.44
C ALA A 357 20.26 0.05 -9.53
N GLU A 358 20.59 1.34 -9.48
CA GLU A 358 21.59 1.94 -10.39
C GLU A 358 23.04 1.67 -9.93
N HIS A 359 23.22 1.03 -8.78
CA HIS A 359 24.51 0.59 -8.24
C HIS A 359 24.47 -0.86 -7.71
N PRO A 360 25.62 -1.52 -7.48
CA PRO A 360 25.64 -2.84 -6.85
C PRO A 360 25.05 -2.83 -5.44
N MET A 361 24.15 -3.78 -5.16
CA MET A 361 23.55 -3.99 -3.83
C MET A 361 24.20 -5.21 -3.17
N ALA A 362 24.49 -5.14 -1.87
CA ALA A 362 25.14 -6.26 -1.16
C ALA A 362 24.17 -7.41 -0.84
N GLU A 363 22.95 -7.06 -0.43
CA GLU A 363 21.87 -8.01 -0.17
C GLU A 363 20.50 -7.46 -0.59
N LEU A 364 19.52 -8.36 -0.73
CA LEU A 364 18.13 -7.98 -0.90
C LEU A 364 17.50 -7.63 0.46
N ILE A 365 17.66 -8.54 1.43
CA ILE A 365 17.16 -8.38 2.81
C ILE A 365 18.31 -8.49 3.83
N ASP A 366 18.45 -7.50 4.69
CA ASP A 366 19.28 -7.54 5.90
C ASP A 366 18.42 -7.98 7.09
N TRP A 367 18.47 -9.28 7.41
CA TRP A 367 17.68 -9.84 8.49
C TRP A 367 18.41 -9.76 9.82
N ASN A 368 18.20 -8.69 10.57
CA ASN A 368 18.68 -8.52 11.95
C ASN A 368 17.61 -8.87 13.00
N GLY A 369 16.51 -9.50 12.57
CA GLY A 369 15.48 -9.98 13.47
C GLY A 369 16.01 -11.04 14.43
N THR A 370 15.68 -10.89 15.71
CA THR A 370 15.99 -11.84 16.78
C THR A 370 14.73 -12.63 17.07
N GLY A 371 14.71 -13.96 17.09
CA GLY A 371 13.46 -14.71 17.29
C GLY A 371 13.62 -16.15 16.84
N THR A 372 12.55 -16.94 16.90
CA THR A 372 12.59 -18.35 16.45
C THR A 372 11.41 -18.73 15.56
N ALA A 373 10.50 -17.80 15.28
CA ALA A 373 9.29 -18.04 14.50
C ALA A 373 9.14 -17.07 13.32
N GLY A 374 10.24 -16.48 12.83
CA GLY A 374 10.20 -15.66 11.63
C GLY A 374 9.89 -16.49 10.37
N SER A 375 9.29 -15.86 9.37
CA SER A 375 8.94 -16.51 8.10
C SER A 375 9.38 -15.65 6.91
N LEU A 376 9.93 -16.30 5.89
CA LEU A 376 10.32 -15.64 4.65
C LEU A 376 9.91 -16.48 3.44
N THR A 377 9.16 -15.85 2.54
CA THR A 377 8.80 -16.39 1.22
C THR A 377 9.27 -15.43 0.13
N ILE A 378 9.99 -15.94 -0.88
CA ILE A 378 10.42 -15.18 -2.06
C ILE A 378 10.20 -16.03 -3.32
N HIS A 379 9.19 -15.69 -4.12
CA HIS A 379 8.84 -16.38 -5.36
C HIS A 379 8.81 -15.43 -6.54
N GLY A 380 9.30 -15.88 -7.71
CA GLY A 380 9.14 -15.17 -8.99
C GLY A 380 9.69 -13.73 -9.03
N SER A 381 10.51 -13.34 -8.05
CA SER A 381 11.06 -12.00 -7.96
C SER A 381 12.28 -11.88 -8.88
N ALA A 382 12.35 -10.79 -9.64
CA ALA A 382 13.44 -10.51 -10.57
C ALA A 382 14.34 -9.40 -10.00
N GLY A 383 15.59 -9.37 -10.43
CA GLY A 383 16.54 -8.36 -10.00
C GLY A 383 17.51 -7.97 -11.10
N ASN A 384 17.62 -6.67 -11.41
CA ASN A 384 18.70 -6.13 -12.23
C ASN A 384 19.66 -5.30 -11.38
N TYR A 385 20.32 -5.98 -10.44
CA TYR A 385 21.37 -5.41 -9.60
C TYR A 385 22.54 -6.40 -9.54
N ALA A 386 23.78 -5.89 -9.54
CA ALA A 386 24.95 -6.75 -9.53
C ALA A 386 25.15 -7.39 -8.14
N HIS A 387 25.00 -8.72 -8.06
CA HIS A 387 25.52 -9.58 -6.98
C HIS A 387 24.99 -9.40 -5.54
N ALA A 388 23.67 -9.25 -5.33
CA ALA A 388 23.16 -9.29 -3.96
C ALA A 388 22.88 -10.74 -3.49
N THR A 389 23.32 -11.07 -2.27
CA THR A 389 22.85 -12.29 -1.58
C THR A 389 21.37 -12.08 -1.22
N PRO A 390 20.47 -13.08 -1.40
CA PRO A 390 19.04 -12.88 -1.12
C PRO A 390 18.76 -12.41 0.31
N VAL A 391 19.44 -12.99 1.29
CA VAL A 391 19.28 -12.64 2.71
C VAL A 391 20.60 -12.79 3.44
N VAL A 392 20.95 -11.83 4.28
CA VAL A 392 22.06 -11.96 5.24
C VAL A 392 21.61 -11.61 6.65
N GLY A 393 22.51 -11.72 7.62
CA GLY A 393 22.26 -11.37 9.02
C GLY A 393 21.94 -12.60 9.88
N ASN A 394 21.09 -12.42 10.89
CA ASN A 394 20.63 -13.46 11.82
C ASN A 394 19.55 -14.38 11.20
N THR A 395 19.90 -15.06 10.10
CA THR A 395 19.00 -15.97 9.37
C THR A 395 18.51 -17.16 10.21
N LYS A 396 19.18 -17.48 11.33
CA LYS A 396 18.72 -18.47 12.31
C LYS A 396 17.37 -18.12 12.96
N GLY A 397 16.95 -16.86 12.89
CA GLY A 397 15.66 -16.43 13.41
C GLY A 397 14.46 -16.73 12.50
N ILE A 398 14.72 -17.23 11.30
CA ILE A 398 13.69 -17.60 10.32
C ILE A 398 13.49 -19.12 10.40
N SER A 399 12.30 -19.54 10.82
CA SER A 399 11.93 -20.95 10.95
C SER A 399 11.27 -21.53 9.70
N ALA A 400 10.68 -20.67 8.87
CA ALA A 400 10.04 -21.06 7.62
C ALA A 400 10.71 -20.34 6.44
N TRP A 401 11.32 -21.12 5.56
CA TRP A 401 12.03 -20.65 4.37
C TRP A 401 11.37 -21.25 3.13
N ASP A 402 10.88 -20.38 2.26
CA ASP A 402 10.39 -20.79 0.93
C ASP A 402 10.91 -19.80 -0.13
N VAL A 403 12.08 -20.10 -0.68
CA VAL A 403 12.71 -19.31 -1.73
C VAL A 403 12.78 -20.17 -2.99
N VAL A 404 11.95 -19.85 -3.96
CA VAL A 404 11.89 -20.56 -5.25
C VAL A 404 12.58 -19.70 -6.29
N GLU A 405 13.81 -20.07 -6.61
CA GLU A 405 14.59 -19.46 -7.69
C GLU A 405 14.09 -19.96 -9.05
N GLY A 406 13.72 -19.05 -9.97
CA GLY A 406 13.11 -19.47 -11.22
C GLY A 406 12.86 -18.38 -12.27
N ASP A 407 13.87 -17.57 -12.58
CA ASP A 407 14.26 -17.28 -13.98
C ASP A 407 15.62 -16.52 -14.03
N THR A 408 16.70 -17.28 -13.87
CA THR A 408 18.09 -17.02 -14.33
C THR A 408 19.04 -15.98 -13.69
N HIS A 409 18.73 -15.20 -12.64
CA HIS A 409 19.70 -14.23 -12.08
C HIS A 409 19.99 -14.31 -10.55
N PHE A 410 20.31 -15.49 -10.03
CA PHE A 410 21.13 -15.60 -8.81
C PHE A 410 22.47 -16.26 -9.15
N GLY A 411 23.56 -15.49 -9.04
CA GLY A 411 24.88 -15.88 -9.51
C GLY A 411 25.43 -17.12 -8.79
N ALA A 412 26.12 -17.96 -9.56
CA ALA A 412 26.63 -19.30 -9.18
C ALA A 412 27.66 -19.37 -8.03
N ASN A 413 27.87 -18.32 -7.23
CA ASN A 413 28.98 -18.27 -6.25
C ASN A 413 28.58 -17.95 -4.80
N GLY A 414 27.29 -17.85 -4.48
CA GLY A 414 26.83 -17.81 -3.09
C GLY A 414 26.63 -19.23 -2.57
N VAL A 415 27.61 -19.79 -1.87
CA VAL A 415 27.39 -20.98 -1.04
C VAL A 415 26.43 -20.56 0.08
N ILE A 416 25.12 -20.64 -0.19
CA ILE A 416 24.13 -20.74 0.86
C ILE A 416 24.44 -22.07 1.53
N SER A 417 24.99 -22.05 2.75
CA SER A 417 24.95 -23.23 3.58
C SER A 417 23.47 -23.48 3.84
N GLN A 418 22.86 -24.31 3.01
CA GLN A 418 21.61 -24.98 3.30
C GLN A 418 21.85 -25.66 4.65
N SER A 419 21.43 -25.03 5.75
CA SER A 419 20.80 -25.86 6.76
C SER A 419 19.58 -26.37 6.02
N THR A 420 19.67 -27.61 5.54
CA THR A 420 18.54 -28.38 5.05
C THR A 420 17.40 -28.18 6.05
N ALA A 421 16.54 -27.20 5.77
CA ALA A 421 15.14 -27.38 6.00
C ALA A 421 14.83 -28.56 5.11
N THR A 422 14.85 -29.76 5.71
CA THR A 422 14.13 -30.89 5.17
C THR A 422 12.74 -30.33 4.88
N GLY A 423 12.51 -30.03 3.60
CA GLY A 423 11.18 -29.74 3.09
C GLY A 423 10.26 -30.79 3.67
N ILE A 424 9.07 -30.37 4.07
CA ILE A 424 8.06 -31.21 4.73
C ILE A 424 8.22 -32.65 4.25
N VAL A 425 8.91 -33.46 5.04
CA VAL A 425 8.98 -34.90 4.80
C VAL A 425 7.64 -35.38 5.31
N GLN A 426 6.61 -35.23 4.48
CA GLN A 426 5.47 -36.14 4.58
C GLN A 426 6.02 -37.47 4.08
N GLY A 427 6.55 -38.26 5.03
CA GLY A 427 7.17 -39.54 4.75
C GLY A 427 6.22 -40.41 3.92
N GLY A 428 6.62 -40.68 2.67
CA GLY A 428 5.97 -41.70 1.84
C GLY A 428 5.70 -41.32 0.38
N LEU A 429 5.77 -40.04 -0.02
CA LEU A 429 5.47 -39.66 -1.40
C LEU A 429 6.72 -39.68 -2.28
N THR A 430 6.80 -40.67 -3.18
CA THR A 430 7.86 -40.77 -4.18
C THR A 430 7.34 -40.21 -5.51
N TRP A 431 7.97 -39.16 -6.02
CA TRP A 431 7.68 -38.60 -7.34
C TRP A 431 8.46 -39.35 -8.41
N THR A 432 7.80 -39.79 -9.49
CA THR A 432 8.48 -40.46 -10.62
C THR A 432 8.05 -39.81 -11.93
N ASN A 433 9.00 -39.48 -12.82
CA ASN A 433 8.71 -38.99 -14.17
C ASN A 433 9.05 -40.08 -15.22
N GLY A 434 8.38 -40.05 -16.38
CA GLY A 434 8.59 -41.06 -17.42
C GLY A 434 7.90 -40.74 -18.74
N SER A 435 8.36 -41.40 -19.81
CA SER A 435 7.78 -41.28 -21.14
C SER A 435 6.57 -42.20 -21.31
N GLY A 436 5.38 -41.68 -20.98
CA GLY A 436 4.07 -42.33 -21.21
C GLY A 436 3.53 -43.09 -19.98
N PRO A 437 2.21 -43.30 -19.86
CA PRO A 437 1.67 -44.02 -18.70
C PRO A 437 2.29 -45.43 -18.61
N PRO A 438 2.68 -45.92 -17.42
CA PRO A 438 3.02 -47.33 -17.29
C PRO A 438 1.81 -48.16 -17.77
N PRO A 439 2.03 -49.26 -18.53
CA PRO A 439 0.94 -50.06 -19.08
C PRO A 439 -0.10 -50.41 -18.02
N PRO A 440 -1.41 -50.44 -18.32
CA PRO A 440 -2.41 -50.92 -17.38
C PRO A 440 -2.03 -52.34 -16.92
N GLY A 441 -1.59 -52.47 -15.66
CA GLY A 441 -1.12 -53.73 -15.08
C GLY A 441 0.39 -53.89 -14.90
N ALA A 442 1.22 -52.93 -15.31
CA ALA A 442 2.67 -52.93 -15.05
C ALA A 442 3.03 -51.91 -13.97
N GLY A 443 3.49 -52.41 -12.82
CA GLY A 443 4.05 -51.60 -11.74
C GLY A 443 3.08 -51.41 -10.59
N VAL A 444 3.35 -52.11 -9.48
CA VAL A 444 2.77 -51.78 -8.18
C VAL A 444 3.19 -50.36 -7.84
N CYS A 445 2.25 -49.42 -7.80
CA CYS A 445 2.51 -48.09 -7.26
C CYS A 445 2.21 -48.07 -5.74
N VAL A 446 2.92 -47.23 -5.01
CA VAL A 446 2.63 -47.00 -3.59
C VAL A 446 1.49 -45.98 -3.51
N THR A 447 0.39 -46.33 -2.84
CA THR A 447 -0.75 -45.43 -2.67
C THR A 447 -0.29 -44.05 -2.18
N GLY A 448 -0.74 -43.00 -2.86
CA GLY A 448 -0.31 -41.62 -2.64
C GLY A 448 0.76 -41.13 -3.62
N SER A 449 1.51 -42.02 -4.27
CA SER A 449 2.51 -41.63 -5.27
C SER A 449 1.88 -40.84 -6.40
N LEU A 450 2.66 -39.93 -6.98
CA LEU A 450 2.26 -39.07 -8.09
C LEU A 450 3.13 -39.37 -9.31
N TYR A 451 2.49 -39.41 -10.47
CA TYR A 451 3.14 -39.64 -11.77
C TYR A 451 2.61 -38.63 -12.78
N SER A 452 3.51 -38.08 -13.59
CA SER A 452 3.12 -37.25 -14.73
C SER A 452 3.78 -37.78 -16.00
N ASN A 453 3.02 -37.80 -17.09
CA ASN A 453 3.54 -38.09 -18.44
C ASN A 453 4.13 -36.83 -19.12
N LEU A 454 4.44 -35.80 -18.33
CA LEU A 454 5.15 -34.60 -18.74
C LEU A 454 6.66 -34.87 -18.75
N SER A 455 7.27 -34.84 -19.92
CA SER A 455 8.73 -34.75 -20.08
C SER A 455 9.17 -33.29 -20.11
N SER A 456 10.43 -33.05 -19.73
CA SER A 456 11.04 -31.71 -19.81
C SER A 456 10.97 -31.17 -21.24
N GLY A 457 10.30 -30.03 -21.43
CA GLY A 457 10.17 -29.37 -22.72
C GLY A 457 8.87 -29.67 -23.50
N ASP A 458 7.97 -30.49 -22.96
CA ASP A 458 6.67 -30.77 -23.60
C ASP A 458 5.60 -29.71 -23.28
N SER A 459 4.68 -29.47 -24.22
CA SER A 459 3.48 -28.66 -23.97
C SER A 459 2.50 -29.35 -23.03
N LEU A 460 1.77 -28.58 -22.22
CA LEU A 460 0.76 -29.08 -21.27
C LEU A 460 -0.48 -29.74 -21.93
N TYR A 461 -0.69 -29.55 -23.22
CA TYR A 461 -1.88 -30.04 -23.91
C TYR A 461 -1.88 -31.59 -24.04
N GLY A 462 -2.91 -32.25 -23.51
CA GLY A 462 -3.04 -33.71 -23.55
C GLY A 462 -2.20 -34.47 -22.52
N LYS A 463 -1.67 -33.78 -21.51
CA LYS A 463 -0.96 -34.39 -20.38
C LYS A 463 -1.92 -34.64 -19.23
N SER A 464 -1.65 -35.69 -18.46
CA SER A 464 -2.49 -36.11 -17.34
C SER A 464 -1.62 -36.32 -16.11
N LEU A 465 -2.08 -35.79 -14.98
CA LEU A 465 -1.53 -36.15 -13.68
C LEU A 465 -2.18 -37.47 -13.27
N TYR A 466 -1.38 -38.39 -12.74
CA TYR A 466 -1.87 -39.65 -12.20
C TYR A 466 -1.57 -39.73 -10.72
N VAL A 467 -2.57 -40.14 -9.94
CA VAL A 467 -2.46 -40.43 -8.51
C VAL A 467 -2.56 -41.93 -8.31
N CYS A 468 -1.67 -42.51 -7.52
CA CYS A 468 -1.79 -43.90 -7.15
C CYS A 468 -2.85 -44.08 -6.06
N GLU A 469 -4.00 -44.66 -6.42
CA GLU A 469 -5.10 -45.00 -5.52
C GLU A 469 -5.25 -46.52 -5.47
N ASN A 470 -5.20 -47.12 -4.28
CA ASN A 470 -5.31 -48.58 -4.10
C ASN A 470 -4.33 -49.38 -4.98
N LYS A 471 -3.07 -48.91 -5.07
CA LYS A 471 -2.01 -49.50 -5.92
C LYS A 471 -2.33 -49.47 -7.42
N LYS A 472 -3.18 -48.55 -7.87
CA LYS A 472 -3.49 -48.31 -9.29
C LYS A 472 -3.34 -46.84 -9.63
N TRP A 473 -2.75 -46.54 -10.78
CA TRP A 473 -2.69 -45.17 -11.29
C TRP A 473 -4.06 -44.72 -11.80
N VAL A 474 -4.56 -43.60 -11.27
CA VAL A 474 -5.83 -42.96 -11.64
C VAL A 474 -5.52 -41.58 -12.19
N ALA A 475 -5.95 -41.28 -13.41
CA ALA A 475 -5.80 -39.94 -13.98
C ALA A 475 -6.67 -38.93 -13.22
N LYS A 476 -6.13 -37.74 -12.96
CA LYS A 476 -6.82 -36.60 -12.35
C LYS A 476 -6.90 -35.43 -13.31
#